data_AF-A0A8H4BL75-F1
#
_entry.id   AF-A0A8H4BL75-F1
#
_cell.length_a   1.000
_cell.length_b   1.000
_cell.length_c   1.000
_cell.angle_alpha   90.00
_cell.angle_beta   90.00
_cell.angle_gamma   90.00
#
_symmetry.space_group_name_H-M   'P 1'
#
loop_
_entity.id
_entity.type
_entity.pdbx_description
1 polymer ?
#
loop_
_entity_poly.entity_id
_entity_poly.type
_entity_poly.pdbx_seq_one_letter_code
_entity_poly.pdbx_strand_id
1 'polypeptide(L)'
;MMMYDHSETVLQKLTTETLVHVASFLDLASIVQFSMAGKPFSHLIKDERLFKQLNKRDFRVSEKSSAQTWLDMYKQLNDTDVVMADATISSEPSTAAAAAAPTESTTQAPASDTATQQPTESTTTTTTTDIAPATAQVDTQEAATDACPHFEPLTEFARQVKKILFKSEEAYLCDLCSNHPAAYLSMHPDDHTGACLSCLTTTTQQPLEGQPQQAQYPIQLELVTGDIYCFKCHPGKPRKLDAARDGQTIQDTIDYIRESESMEDLEKRRKTEQALYVQELRREDMSLKHYLVEKQWGRTWMSFRTREGAPLPTKITQSRLARSNGTLDPNIRLPMDKYRPCPETHGDIVSEKLWRYLAKAYGVQGRAYNEDDIIAPEYARIRVYVDDYKKSIHLYP
;
A
#
# COMPACT_ATOMS: atom_id res chain seq x y z
N MET A 1 -15.21 -37.71 45.32
CA MET A 1 -14.91 -36.28 45.09
C MET A 1 -13.43 -36.16 44.77
N MET A 2 -13.05 -36.32 43.50
CA MET A 2 -11.66 -36.14 43.09
C MET A 2 -11.41 -34.64 42.88
N MET A 3 -10.43 -34.07 43.58
CA MET A 3 -9.92 -32.75 43.24
C MET A 3 -9.06 -32.88 41.99
N TYR A 4 -9.52 -32.30 40.88
CA TYR A 4 -8.70 -32.16 39.68
C TYR A 4 -7.66 -31.08 39.92
N ASP A 5 -6.41 -31.51 40.08
CA ASP A 5 -5.26 -30.62 40.20
C ASP A 5 -5.17 -29.74 38.94
N HIS A 6 -5.39 -28.44 39.09
CA HIS A 6 -5.39 -27.51 37.97
C HIS A 6 -3.95 -27.28 37.53
N SER A 7 -3.52 -28.03 36.51
CA SER A 7 -2.25 -27.79 35.83
C SER A 7 -2.23 -26.37 35.27
N GLU A 8 -1.51 -25.47 35.97
CA GLU A 8 -1.37 -24.08 35.54
C GLU A 8 -0.82 -24.02 34.12
N THR A 9 -1.56 -23.35 33.24
CA THR A 9 -1.14 -23.14 31.86
C THR A 9 0.14 -22.30 31.82
N VAL A 10 0.98 -22.50 30.80
CA VAL A 10 2.25 -21.74 30.66
C VAL A 10 2.02 -20.22 30.69
N LEU A 11 0.87 -19.75 30.19
CA LEU A 11 0.46 -18.34 30.20
C LEU A 11 0.19 -17.79 31.61
N GLN A 12 -0.21 -18.62 32.58
CA GLN A 12 -0.44 -18.19 33.97
C GLN A 12 0.87 -17.95 34.74
N LYS A 13 2.00 -18.44 34.22
CA LYS A 13 3.35 -18.25 34.79
C LYS A 13 4.05 -16.98 34.29
N LEU A 14 3.42 -16.24 33.37
CA LEU A 14 3.93 -14.96 32.89
C LEU A 14 3.67 -13.85 33.91
N THR A 15 4.61 -12.93 34.04
CA THR A 15 4.43 -11.74 34.89
C THR A 15 3.40 -10.79 34.29
N THR A 16 2.73 -10.00 35.14
CA THR A 16 1.85 -8.89 34.72
C THR A 16 2.49 -8.00 33.66
N GLU A 17 3.77 -7.65 33.82
CA GLU A 17 4.48 -6.81 32.85
C GLU A 17 4.67 -7.48 31.49
N THR A 18 4.93 -8.80 31.47
CA THR A 18 5.01 -9.57 30.21
C THR A 18 3.64 -9.67 29.55
N LEU A 19 2.57 -9.90 30.32
CA LEU A 19 1.19 -9.97 29.81
C LEU A 19 0.75 -8.62 29.22
N VAL A 20 1.04 -7.51 29.89
CA VAL A 20 0.79 -6.15 29.38
C VAL A 20 1.59 -5.86 28.11
N HIS A 21 2.87 -6.28 28.05
CA HIS A 21 3.69 -6.09 26.86
C HIS A 21 3.20 -6.93 25.66
N VAL A 22 2.77 -8.17 25.87
CA VAL A 22 2.15 -8.99 24.82
C VAL A 22 0.82 -8.38 24.38
N ALA A 23 -0.01 -7.93 25.32
CA ALA A 23 -1.30 -7.32 25.03
C ALA A 23 -1.19 -6.03 24.22
N SER A 24 -0.12 -5.25 24.31
CA SER A 24 0.04 -4.02 23.53
C SER A 24 0.37 -4.23 22.05
N PHE A 25 0.58 -5.47 21.61
CA PHE A 25 0.62 -5.86 20.19
C PHE A 25 -0.72 -6.35 19.63
N LEU A 26 -1.75 -6.48 20.47
CA LEU A 26 -3.10 -6.89 20.10
C LEU A 26 -3.98 -5.68 19.77
N ASP A 27 -5.14 -5.91 19.15
CA ASP A 27 -6.21 -4.92 19.04
C ASP A 27 -7.14 -4.96 20.27
N LEU A 28 -8.07 -4.00 20.35
CA LEU A 28 -8.96 -3.87 21.51
C LEU A 28 -9.88 -5.10 21.67
N ALA A 29 -10.33 -5.70 20.57
CA ALA A 29 -11.22 -6.86 20.60
C ALA A 29 -10.51 -8.11 21.15
N SER A 30 -9.29 -8.38 20.67
CA SER A 30 -8.40 -9.41 21.20
C SER A 30 -8.05 -9.19 22.68
N ILE A 31 -7.82 -7.94 23.11
CA ILE A 31 -7.54 -7.62 24.53
C ILE A 31 -8.76 -7.89 25.41
N VAL A 32 -9.96 -7.51 24.96
CA VAL A 32 -11.22 -7.81 25.69
C VAL A 32 -11.39 -9.32 25.83
N GLN A 33 -11.28 -10.09 24.75
CA GLN A 33 -11.36 -11.56 24.79
C GLN A 33 -10.30 -12.17 25.70
N PHE A 34 -9.05 -11.72 25.61
CA PHE A 34 -7.97 -12.22 26.45
C PHE A 34 -8.22 -11.93 27.94
N SER A 35 -8.77 -10.75 28.28
CA SER A 35 -9.18 -10.43 29.64
C SER A 35 -10.33 -11.30 30.17
N MET A 36 -11.19 -11.81 29.27
CA MET A 36 -12.29 -12.73 29.57
C MET A 36 -11.84 -14.20 29.67
N ALA A 37 -10.69 -14.57 29.12
CA ALA A 37 -10.18 -15.95 29.11
C ALA A 37 -9.84 -16.51 30.50
N GLY A 38 -9.73 -15.67 31.54
CA GLY A 38 -9.62 -16.12 32.92
C GLY A 38 -9.32 -15.02 33.92
N LYS A 39 -9.56 -15.30 35.22
CA LYS A 39 -9.26 -14.38 36.32
C LYS A 39 -7.86 -13.75 36.26
N PRO A 40 -6.77 -14.49 35.93
CA PRO A 40 -5.43 -13.91 35.85
C PRO A 40 -5.30 -12.76 34.84
N PHE A 41 -6.09 -12.75 33.75
CA PHE A 41 -5.97 -11.78 32.65
C PHE A 41 -6.96 -10.61 32.77
N SER A 42 -7.95 -10.73 33.65
CA SER A 42 -9.03 -9.73 33.85
C SER A 42 -8.56 -8.32 34.22
N HIS A 43 -7.31 -8.16 34.67
CA HIS A 43 -6.71 -6.86 34.98
C HIS A 43 -6.31 -6.07 33.72
N LEU A 44 -6.03 -6.74 32.59
CA LEU A 44 -5.48 -6.11 31.38
C LEU A 44 -6.40 -4.99 30.86
N ILE A 45 -7.72 -5.20 30.87
CA ILE A 45 -8.70 -4.20 30.40
C ILE A 45 -8.77 -2.93 31.27
N LYS A 46 -8.05 -2.91 32.41
CA LYS A 46 -7.95 -1.76 33.33
C LYS A 46 -6.50 -1.27 33.51
N ASP A 47 -5.55 -1.79 32.72
CA ASP A 47 -4.14 -1.45 32.90
C ASP A 47 -3.79 -0.12 32.19
N GLU A 48 -3.45 0.90 32.98
CA GLU A 48 -3.07 2.23 32.48
C GLU A 48 -1.81 2.21 31.59
N ARG A 49 -0.87 1.28 31.80
CA ARG A 49 0.35 1.18 30.98
C ARG A 49 0.02 0.58 29.61
N LEU A 50 -0.85 -0.44 29.56
CA LEU A 50 -1.37 -1.00 28.32
C LEU A 50 -2.05 0.08 27.48
N PHE A 51 -3.05 0.77 28.03
CA PHE A 51 -3.79 1.78 27.28
C PHE A 51 -2.91 3.00 26.92
N LYS A 52 -1.91 3.37 27.73
CA LYS A 52 -0.91 4.37 27.31
C LYS A 52 -0.12 3.94 26.08
N GLN A 53 0.27 2.66 25.98
CA GLN A 53 0.97 2.13 24.82
C GLN A 53 0.07 2.11 23.58
N LEU A 54 -1.19 1.71 23.73
CA LEU A 54 -2.18 1.70 22.63
C LEU A 54 -2.46 3.12 22.10
N ASN A 55 -2.74 4.09 22.98
CA ASN A 55 -2.95 5.49 22.55
C ASN A 55 -1.75 6.08 21.79
N LYS A 56 -0.51 5.73 22.20
CA LYS A 56 0.72 6.14 21.51
C LYS A 56 0.91 5.39 20.17
N ARG A 57 0.53 4.11 20.11
CA ARG A 57 0.65 3.26 18.91
C ARG A 57 -0.31 3.72 17.83
N ASP A 58 -1.58 3.90 18.19
CA ASP A 58 -2.69 4.02 17.25
C ASP A 58 -3.00 5.49 16.95
N PHE A 59 -3.10 6.35 17.98
CA PHE A 59 -3.45 7.77 17.84
C PHE A 59 -2.26 8.73 17.99
N ARG A 60 -1.03 8.21 18.15
CA ARG A 60 0.21 8.98 18.42
C ARG A 60 0.20 9.83 19.70
N VAL A 61 -0.76 9.63 20.61
CA VAL A 61 -0.86 10.47 21.81
C VAL A 61 -0.03 9.93 22.97
N SER A 62 0.84 10.77 23.54
CA SER A 62 1.73 10.45 24.67
C SER A 62 1.33 11.09 26.01
N GLU A 63 0.43 12.06 25.99
CA GLU A 63 -0.01 12.85 27.15
C GLU A 63 -1.53 12.81 27.31
N LYS A 64 -2.03 12.87 28.55
CA LYS A 64 -3.46 12.91 28.87
C LYS A 64 -3.73 13.88 30.02
N SER A 65 -4.97 14.32 30.15
CA SER A 65 -5.38 15.13 31.30
C SER A 65 -5.25 14.34 32.62
N SER A 66 -5.05 15.05 33.74
CA SER A 66 -4.86 14.43 35.06
C SER A 66 -6.12 13.73 35.60
N ALA A 67 -7.30 14.11 35.12
CA ALA A 67 -8.59 13.57 35.56
C ALA A 67 -9.13 12.40 34.73
N GLN A 68 -8.58 12.15 33.54
CA GLN A 68 -9.04 11.11 32.60
C GLN A 68 -8.18 9.84 32.70
N THR A 69 -8.74 8.65 32.48
CA THR A 69 -7.95 7.40 32.37
C THR A 69 -7.40 7.22 30.95
N TRP A 70 -6.36 6.41 30.77
CA TRP A 70 -5.89 6.09 29.40
C TRP A 70 -6.93 5.28 28.61
N LEU A 71 -7.77 4.50 29.29
CA LEU A 71 -8.88 3.76 28.69
C LEU A 71 -9.99 4.71 28.18
N ASP A 72 -10.38 5.71 28.98
CA ASP A 72 -11.44 6.64 28.57
C ASP A 72 -10.98 7.54 27.42
N MET A 73 -9.70 7.91 27.42
CA MET A 73 -9.08 8.60 26.29
C MET A 73 -9.06 7.72 25.02
N TYR A 74 -8.72 6.44 25.16
CA TYR A 74 -8.72 5.51 24.02
C TYR A 74 -10.13 5.37 23.42
N LYS A 75 -11.16 5.22 24.25
CA LYS A 75 -12.57 5.20 23.80
C LYS A 75 -12.95 6.48 23.08
N GLN A 76 -12.66 7.64 23.68
CA GLN A 76 -12.99 8.93 23.07
C GLN A 76 -12.36 9.11 21.68
N LEU A 77 -11.09 8.73 21.53
CA LEU A 77 -10.39 8.82 20.24
C LEU A 77 -10.92 7.79 19.23
N ASN A 78 -11.18 6.56 19.66
CA ASN A 78 -11.75 5.51 18.81
C ASN A 78 -13.18 5.84 18.35
N ASP A 79 -14.02 6.40 19.22
CA ASP A 79 -15.36 6.88 18.88
C ASP A 79 -15.27 8.11 17.93
N THR A 80 -14.26 8.97 18.11
CA THR A 80 -14.02 10.12 17.21
C THR A 80 -13.57 9.67 15.82
N ASP A 81 -12.70 8.65 15.70
CA ASP A 81 -12.29 8.09 14.40
C ASP A 81 -13.49 7.45 13.66
N VAL A 82 -14.37 6.74 14.37
CA VAL A 82 -15.61 6.19 13.79
C VAL A 82 -16.56 7.31 13.34
N VAL A 83 -16.76 8.34 14.17
CA VAL A 83 -17.62 9.49 13.82
C VAL A 83 -17.02 10.33 12.69
N MET A 84 -15.70 10.47 12.58
CA MET A 84 -15.03 11.16 11.46
C MET A 84 -15.12 10.34 10.16
N ALA A 85 -15.04 9.01 10.24
CA ALA A 85 -15.27 8.12 9.10
C ALA A 85 -16.71 8.27 8.55
N ASP A 86 -17.73 8.33 9.42
CA ASP A 86 -19.13 8.55 9.02
C ASP A 86 -19.41 10.01 8.60
N ALA A 87 -18.83 11.00 9.28
CA ALA A 87 -19.08 12.43 9.03
C ALA A 87 -18.50 12.94 7.71
N THR A 88 -17.55 12.21 7.10
CA THR A 88 -17.02 12.54 5.76
C THR A 88 -18.09 12.42 4.65
N ILE A 89 -19.30 11.97 4.98
CA ILE A 89 -20.46 11.86 4.07
C ILE A 89 -21.40 13.08 4.17
N SER A 90 -21.20 14.07 5.06
CA SER A 90 -22.12 15.23 5.12
C SER A 90 -21.53 16.57 5.61
N SER A 91 -21.41 17.48 4.62
CA SER A 91 -21.58 18.95 4.68
C SER A 91 -20.64 19.81 5.55
N GLU A 92 -19.84 20.62 4.84
CA GLU A 92 -19.39 21.98 5.22
C GLU A 92 -20.59 22.95 5.38
N PRO A 93 -20.53 24.04 6.20
CA PRO A 93 -19.80 25.27 5.79
C PRO A 93 -19.23 26.23 6.88
N SER A 94 -18.18 27.00 6.51
CA SER A 94 -17.89 28.45 6.79
C SER A 94 -18.01 29.04 8.24
N THR A 95 -17.21 29.99 8.76
CA THR A 95 -16.38 31.09 8.17
C THR A 95 -15.48 31.76 9.26
N ALA A 96 -14.38 32.46 8.87
CA ALA A 96 -13.68 33.58 9.59
C ALA A 96 -13.02 33.28 10.98
N ALA A 97 -12.02 33.98 11.56
CA ALA A 97 -11.09 35.10 11.26
C ALA A 97 -10.06 35.19 12.44
N ALA A 98 -8.92 35.94 12.47
CA ALA A 98 -8.04 36.62 11.51
C ALA A 98 -6.74 37.14 12.23
N ALA A 99 -5.71 37.59 11.48
CA ALA A 99 -4.48 38.31 11.92
C ALA A 99 -3.41 37.50 12.72
N ALA A 100 -2.12 37.84 12.75
CA ALA A 100 -1.37 39.01 12.23
C ALA A 100 0.08 38.65 11.80
N ALA A 101 0.70 39.47 10.94
CA ALA A 101 2.16 39.58 10.77
C ALA A 101 2.69 40.81 11.55
N PRO A 102 4.03 41.02 11.67
CA PRO A 102 4.67 41.82 10.63
C PRO A 102 6.13 41.48 10.26
N THR A 103 6.47 42.04 9.10
CA THR A 103 7.73 42.20 8.35
C THR A 103 8.91 42.85 9.11
N GLU A 104 10.14 42.52 8.70
CA GLU A 104 11.26 43.42 8.26
C GLU A 104 12.52 42.54 8.02
N SER A 105 13.21 42.48 6.88
CA SER A 105 13.75 43.46 5.90
C SER A 105 15.18 43.95 6.22
N THR A 106 16.01 44.04 5.16
CA THR A 106 17.29 44.80 5.03
C THR A 106 18.60 43.99 5.25
N THR A 107 19.24 43.42 4.21
CA THR A 107 20.23 44.00 3.26
C THR A 107 21.68 44.08 3.80
N GLN A 108 22.64 43.37 3.16
CA GLN A 108 23.88 43.93 2.54
C GLN A 108 24.90 42.84 2.16
N ALA A 109 25.36 42.90 0.90
CA ALA A 109 26.63 42.37 0.39
C ALA A 109 27.75 43.44 0.61
N PRO A 110 29.01 43.39 0.08
CA PRO A 110 29.57 42.49 -0.95
C PRO A 110 31.08 42.13 -0.71
N ALA A 111 31.83 41.96 -1.82
CA ALA A 111 33.29 41.77 -2.00
C ALA A 111 33.72 40.29 -2.06
N SER A 112 34.11 39.75 -3.23
CA SER A 112 35.39 39.93 -3.96
C SER A 112 36.50 39.04 -3.35
N ASP A 113 37.38 38.37 -4.11
CA ASP A 113 37.86 38.63 -5.48
C ASP A 113 38.49 37.36 -6.12
N THR A 114 38.54 37.30 -7.47
CA THR A 114 39.72 36.99 -8.35
C THR A 114 40.65 35.78 -7.98
N ALA A 115 41.06 34.85 -8.86
CA ALA A 115 41.51 34.98 -10.26
C ALA A 115 41.72 33.62 -11.00
N THR A 116 41.67 33.62 -12.35
CA THR A 116 42.55 32.93 -13.36
C THR A 116 42.95 31.44 -13.12
N GLN A 117 42.88 30.50 -14.09
CA GLN A 117 43.47 30.57 -15.44
C GLN A 117 42.78 29.71 -16.54
N GLN A 118 42.92 30.23 -17.77
CA GLN A 118 42.89 29.60 -19.10
C GLN A 118 43.88 28.40 -19.25
N PRO A 119 43.97 27.63 -20.37
CA PRO A 119 43.76 28.08 -21.77
C PRO A 119 43.13 27.10 -22.80
N THR A 120 42.82 27.67 -23.99
CA THR A 120 42.84 27.10 -25.38
C THR A 120 42.10 25.77 -25.69
N GLU A 121 41.61 25.46 -26.90
CA GLU A 121 41.64 26.01 -28.27
C GLU A 121 40.46 25.33 -29.03
N SER A 122 39.66 25.94 -29.91
CA SER A 122 39.98 26.06 -31.35
C SER A 122 38.84 26.71 -32.16
N THR A 123 39.23 27.66 -33.00
CA THR A 123 38.71 28.04 -34.34
C THR A 123 37.60 27.18 -34.99
N THR A 124 36.51 27.83 -35.48
CA THR A 124 36.19 27.96 -36.92
C THR A 124 35.15 29.05 -37.15
N THR A 125 35.41 29.94 -38.10
CA THR A 125 34.58 31.10 -38.45
C THR A 125 33.70 30.80 -39.67
N THR A 126 32.43 31.22 -39.67
CA THR A 126 31.69 31.51 -40.91
C THR A 126 30.69 32.63 -40.64
N THR A 127 30.82 33.72 -41.38
CA THR A 127 29.98 34.93 -41.22
C THR A 127 28.91 34.96 -42.30
N THR A 128 27.65 35.20 -41.92
CA THR A 128 26.62 35.70 -42.85
C THR A 128 25.68 36.62 -42.07
N THR A 129 25.25 37.69 -42.72
CA THR A 129 24.81 38.94 -42.07
C THR A 129 23.28 39.03 -41.91
N ASP A 130 22.85 39.61 -40.78
CA ASP A 130 21.57 40.27 -40.45
C ASP A 130 20.26 39.86 -41.13
N ILE A 131 19.23 39.63 -40.29
CA ILE A 131 18.14 40.61 -40.05
C ILE A 131 17.34 40.14 -38.82
N ALA A 132 17.20 41.02 -37.81
CA ALA A 132 16.23 40.85 -36.73
C ALA A 132 14.89 41.50 -37.11
N PRO A 133 13.77 41.01 -36.55
CA PRO A 133 13.11 41.88 -35.57
C PRO A 133 12.80 41.18 -34.24
N ALA A 134 12.46 42.00 -33.24
CA ALA A 134 12.36 41.64 -31.83
C ALA A 134 10.99 41.03 -31.42
N THR A 135 10.89 40.81 -30.11
CA THR A 135 9.73 40.40 -29.28
C THR A 135 9.23 38.94 -29.42
N ALA A 136 8.95 38.21 -28.34
CA ALA A 136 9.01 38.53 -26.91
C ALA A 136 9.57 37.36 -26.08
N GLN A 137 10.40 37.66 -25.08
CA GLN A 137 10.66 36.75 -23.97
C GLN A 137 9.37 36.64 -23.14
N VAL A 138 8.83 35.43 -23.00
CA VAL A 138 7.92 35.11 -21.90
C VAL A 138 8.75 34.45 -20.81
N ASP A 139 9.58 35.28 -20.16
CA ASP A 139 10.20 34.93 -18.89
C ASP A 139 9.10 34.81 -17.84
N THR A 140 8.53 33.62 -17.71
CA THR A 140 7.73 33.29 -16.53
C THR A 140 8.72 32.94 -15.43
N GLN A 141 9.03 33.93 -14.58
CA GLN A 141 9.82 33.71 -13.38
C GLN A 141 9.09 32.76 -12.42
N GLU A 142 9.34 31.46 -12.58
CA GLU A 142 8.89 30.39 -11.68
C GLU A 142 9.74 30.45 -10.40
N ALA A 143 9.45 31.45 -9.55
CA ALA A 143 10.19 31.73 -8.33
C ALA A 143 9.49 31.13 -7.09
N ALA A 144 10.30 30.48 -6.23
CA ALA A 144 10.00 29.89 -4.92
C ALA A 144 9.42 28.46 -4.88
N THR A 145 10.34 27.49 -4.65
CA THR A 145 10.09 26.21 -3.95
C THR A 145 8.95 25.33 -4.47
N ASP A 146 8.98 24.98 -5.77
CA ASP A 146 7.91 24.23 -6.45
C ASP A 146 8.08 22.70 -6.40
N ALA A 147 8.23 22.15 -5.18
CA ALA A 147 8.21 20.70 -5.00
C ALA A 147 6.79 20.14 -5.19
N CYS A 148 6.64 19.05 -5.94
CA CYS A 148 5.34 18.49 -6.29
C CYS A 148 4.44 18.26 -5.05
N PRO A 149 3.35 19.05 -4.86
CA PRO A 149 2.50 18.96 -3.66
C PRO A 149 1.68 17.65 -3.62
N HIS A 150 1.72 16.89 -4.70
CA HIS A 150 1.06 15.60 -4.87
C HIS A 150 1.97 14.41 -4.49
N PHE A 151 3.27 14.64 -4.27
CA PHE A 151 4.20 13.57 -3.92
C PHE A 151 4.20 13.28 -2.42
N GLU A 152 3.68 12.11 -2.06
CA GLU A 152 3.76 11.56 -0.71
C GLU A 152 5.00 10.65 -0.58
N PRO A 153 5.92 10.89 0.37
CA PRO A 153 7.07 10.03 0.59
C PRO A 153 6.67 8.59 0.96
N LEU A 154 7.15 7.63 0.17
CA LEU A 154 6.87 6.21 0.44
C LEU A 154 7.60 5.68 1.68
N THR A 155 6.84 4.99 2.52
CA THR A 155 7.36 4.09 3.57
C THR A 155 8.29 3.03 2.95
N GLU A 156 9.24 2.50 3.72
CA GLU A 156 10.16 1.45 3.26
C GLU A 156 9.40 0.24 2.68
N PHE A 157 8.35 -0.22 3.36
CA PHE A 157 7.48 -1.29 2.90
C PHE A 157 6.85 -0.99 1.52
N ALA A 158 6.19 0.16 1.38
CA ALA A 158 5.55 0.53 0.12
C ALA A 158 6.58 0.70 -1.01
N ARG A 159 7.74 1.29 -0.71
CA ARG A 159 8.85 1.47 -1.65
C ARG A 159 9.41 0.13 -2.14
N GLN A 160 9.61 -0.84 -1.25
CA GLN A 160 10.03 -2.20 -1.60
C GLN A 160 8.98 -2.90 -2.48
N VAL A 161 7.67 -2.70 -2.20
CA VAL A 161 6.59 -3.19 -3.09
C VAL A 161 6.69 -2.58 -4.48
N LYS A 162 6.90 -1.25 -4.61
CA LYS A 162 7.09 -0.62 -5.94
C LYS A 162 8.35 -1.13 -6.65
N LYS A 163 9.47 -1.31 -5.94
CA LYS A 163 10.72 -1.90 -6.49
C LYS A 163 10.43 -3.29 -7.10
N ILE A 164 9.74 -4.17 -6.35
CA ILE A 164 9.38 -5.53 -6.83
C ILE A 164 8.48 -5.47 -8.07
N LEU A 165 7.45 -4.62 -8.06
CA LEU A 165 6.51 -4.50 -9.20
C LEU A 165 7.16 -3.88 -10.44
N PHE A 166 8.08 -2.93 -10.26
CA PHE A 166 8.86 -2.32 -11.34
C PHE A 166 9.89 -3.28 -11.95
N LYS A 167 10.53 -4.11 -11.12
CA LYS A 167 11.53 -5.10 -11.57
C LYS A 167 10.91 -6.38 -12.16
N SER A 168 9.58 -6.51 -12.17
CA SER A 168 8.91 -7.63 -12.81
C SER A 168 9.09 -7.59 -14.33
N GLU A 169 9.54 -8.69 -14.92
CA GLU A 169 9.64 -8.86 -16.37
C GLU A 169 8.27 -9.07 -17.04
N GLU A 170 7.20 -9.20 -16.25
CA GLU A 170 5.86 -9.51 -16.72
C GLU A 170 5.12 -8.26 -17.21
N ALA A 171 4.97 -8.13 -18.52
CA ALA A 171 4.06 -7.15 -19.10
C ALA A 171 2.59 -7.53 -18.78
N TYR A 172 1.87 -6.61 -18.14
CA TYR A 172 0.45 -6.78 -17.80
C TYR A 172 -0.43 -5.69 -18.45
N LEU A 173 -1.73 -5.98 -18.55
CA LEU A 173 -2.71 -5.06 -19.11
C LEU A 173 -3.06 -3.95 -18.11
N CYS A 174 -3.48 -2.80 -18.63
CA CYS A 174 -4.02 -1.68 -17.86
C CYS A 174 -5.24 -2.12 -17.06
N ASP A 175 -5.18 -2.03 -15.73
CA ASP A 175 -6.26 -2.46 -14.82
C ASP A 175 -7.58 -1.69 -15.08
N LEU A 176 -7.50 -0.49 -15.67
CA LEU A 176 -8.63 0.41 -15.89
C LEU A 176 -9.40 0.15 -17.20
N CYS A 177 -8.76 -0.41 -18.23
CA CYS A 177 -9.42 -0.67 -19.51
C CYS A 177 -9.24 -2.09 -20.07
N SER A 178 -8.32 -2.88 -19.51
CA SER A 178 -7.96 -4.24 -19.96
C SER A 178 -7.56 -4.39 -21.45
N ASN A 179 -7.45 -3.29 -22.20
CA ASN A 179 -7.26 -3.31 -23.66
C ASN A 179 -5.83 -2.94 -24.11
N HIS A 180 -5.08 -2.23 -23.27
CA HIS A 180 -3.73 -1.75 -23.58
C HIS A 180 -2.75 -2.24 -22.50
N PRO A 181 -1.45 -2.44 -22.81
CA PRO A 181 -0.43 -2.66 -21.78
C PRO A 181 -0.41 -1.51 -20.76
N ALA A 182 -0.16 -1.83 -19.50
CA ALA A 182 0.16 -0.82 -18.50
C ALA A 182 1.52 -0.20 -18.84
N ALA A 183 1.60 1.13 -18.79
CA ALA A 183 2.84 1.90 -18.98
C ALA A 183 3.30 2.54 -17.67
N TYR A 184 2.37 2.73 -16.73
CA TYR A 184 2.58 3.40 -15.45
C TYR A 184 2.06 2.54 -14.30
N LEU A 185 2.69 2.67 -13.14
CA LEU A 185 2.27 2.09 -11.87
C LEU A 185 1.98 3.23 -10.88
N SER A 186 0.81 3.20 -10.24
CA SER A 186 0.44 4.13 -9.18
C SER A 186 1.49 4.16 -8.07
N MET A 187 1.89 5.35 -7.63
CA MET A 187 2.87 5.53 -6.55
C MET A 187 2.24 5.71 -5.17
N HIS A 188 0.91 5.66 -5.04
CA HIS A 188 0.26 5.72 -3.72
C HIS A 188 0.61 4.48 -2.86
N PRO A 189 0.84 4.61 -1.53
CA PRO A 189 1.33 3.50 -0.70
C PRO A 189 0.46 2.25 -0.74
N ASP A 190 -0.86 2.42 -0.71
CA ASP A 190 -1.84 1.34 -0.57
C ASP A 190 -2.46 0.88 -1.91
N ASP A 191 -2.00 1.40 -3.05
CA ASP A 191 -2.52 1.07 -4.38
C ASP A 191 -1.46 0.42 -5.28
N HIS A 192 -1.87 -0.56 -6.09
CA HIS A 192 -1.03 -1.32 -7.03
C HIS A 192 -1.63 -1.34 -8.45
N THR A 193 -2.50 -0.37 -8.73
CA THR A 193 -3.10 -0.14 -10.05
C THR A 193 -2.03 0.30 -11.03
N GLY A 194 -1.92 -0.41 -12.15
CA GLY A 194 -1.12 -0.05 -13.31
C GLY A 194 -2.01 0.33 -14.48
N ALA A 195 -1.66 1.45 -15.12
CA ALA A 195 -2.49 2.09 -16.14
C ALA A 195 -1.72 2.38 -17.42
N CYS A 196 -2.43 2.43 -18.54
CA CYS A 196 -1.92 2.99 -19.79
C CYS A 196 -2.05 4.52 -19.79
N LEU A 197 -1.26 5.20 -20.64
CA LEU A 197 -1.24 6.66 -20.74
C LEU A 197 -2.62 7.26 -21.05
N SER A 198 -3.41 6.61 -21.92
CA SER A 198 -4.73 7.11 -22.32
C SER A 198 -5.74 7.14 -21.17
N CYS A 199 -5.78 6.10 -20.33
CA CYS A 199 -6.63 6.09 -19.13
C CYS A 199 -6.21 7.16 -18.11
N LEU A 200 -4.90 7.37 -17.91
CA LEU A 200 -4.39 8.40 -17.01
C LEU A 200 -4.70 9.83 -17.49
N THR A 201 -4.64 10.07 -18.80
CA THR A 201 -4.89 11.40 -19.40
C THR A 201 -6.38 11.71 -19.59
N THR A 202 -7.22 10.71 -19.85
CA THR A 202 -8.67 10.92 -20.03
C THR A 202 -9.36 11.20 -18.70
N THR A 203 -9.04 10.42 -17.66
CA THR A 203 -9.64 10.55 -16.32
C THR A 203 -9.22 11.84 -15.59
N THR A 204 -8.06 12.42 -15.92
CA THR A 204 -7.69 13.76 -15.44
C THR A 204 -8.41 14.90 -16.15
N GLN A 205 -9.07 14.64 -17.29
CA GLN A 205 -9.72 15.66 -18.11
C GLN A 205 -11.25 15.66 -17.98
N GLN A 206 -11.90 14.52 -17.75
CA GLN A 206 -13.36 14.45 -17.57
C GLN A 206 -13.78 13.35 -16.56
N PRO A 207 -14.60 13.69 -15.55
CA PRO A 207 -15.46 12.72 -14.86
C PRO A 207 -16.49 12.17 -15.85
N LEU A 208 -16.46 10.87 -16.13
CA LEU A 208 -17.55 10.18 -16.82
C LEU A 208 -18.68 9.90 -15.82
N GLU A 209 -19.87 10.44 -16.07
CA GLU A 209 -21.05 10.19 -15.25
C GLU A 209 -21.40 8.69 -15.21
N GLY A 210 -21.64 8.15 -14.01
CA GLY A 210 -22.21 6.81 -13.83
C GLY A 210 -21.23 5.65 -13.66
N GLN A 211 -19.91 5.86 -13.72
CA GLN A 211 -18.94 4.88 -13.21
C GLN A 211 -18.41 5.31 -11.84
N PRO A 212 -18.21 4.38 -10.88
CA PRO A 212 -17.54 4.70 -9.63
C PRO A 212 -16.12 5.16 -9.94
N GLN A 213 -15.80 6.41 -9.64
CA GLN A 213 -14.44 6.95 -9.77
C GLN A 213 -13.50 6.15 -8.85
N GLN A 214 -12.76 5.20 -9.40
CA GLN A 214 -11.54 4.73 -8.74
C GLN A 214 -10.62 5.94 -8.62
N ALA A 215 -10.35 6.36 -7.38
CA ALA A 215 -9.59 7.56 -7.08
C ALA A 215 -8.18 7.45 -7.66
N GLN A 216 -7.97 8.02 -8.85
CA GLN A 216 -6.72 7.84 -9.56
C GLN A 216 -5.64 8.75 -8.97
N TYR A 217 -4.61 8.11 -8.42
CA TYR A 217 -3.55 8.82 -7.73
C TYR A 217 -2.68 9.61 -8.72
N PRO A 218 -2.32 10.87 -8.37
CA PRO A 218 -1.65 11.78 -9.30
C PRO A 218 -0.22 11.38 -9.65
N ILE A 219 0.46 10.65 -8.76
CA ILE A 219 1.86 10.25 -8.93
C ILE A 219 1.92 8.83 -9.49
N GLN A 220 2.74 8.67 -10.52
CA GLN A 220 2.86 7.46 -11.32
C GLN A 220 4.34 7.18 -11.62
N LEU A 221 4.75 5.92 -11.51
CA LEU A 221 6.05 5.42 -11.92
C LEU A 221 5.96 4.86 -13.33
N GLU A 222 6.80 5.33 -14.25
CA GLU A 222 6.87 4.78 -15.61
C GLU A 222 7.62 3.44 -15.61
N LEU A 223 6.96 2.38 -16.07
CA LEU A 223 7.46 1.00 -15.96
C LEU A 223 8.69 0.72 -16.83
N VAL A 224 8.93 1.52 -17.86
CA VAL A 224 10.08 1.36 -18.78
C VAL A 224 11.34 2.03 -18.23
N THR A 225 11.22 3.22 -17.66
CA THR A 225 12.35 4.07 -17.28
C THR A 225 12.61 4.06 -15.77
N GLY A 226 11.58 3.81 -14.96
CA GLY A 226 11.61 4.07 -13.52
C GLY A 226 11.57 5.56 -13.15
N ASP A 227 11.24 6.45 -14.10
CA ASP A 227 10.99 7.86 -13.81
C ASP A 227 9.62 8.04 -13.14
N ILE A 228 9.52 9.01 -12.23
CA ILE A 228 8.27 9.37 -11.56
C ILE A 228 7.65 10.60 -12.25
N TYR A 229 6.34 10.56 -12.45
CA TYR A 229 5.57 11.62 -13.08
C TYR A 229 4.36 12.02 -12.23
N CYS A 230 4.02 13.31 -12.25
CA CYS A 230 2.76 13.83 -11.74
C CYS A 230 1.82 14.18 -12.89
N PHE A 231 0.64 13.57 -12.89
CA PHE A 231 -0.43 13.79 -13.88
C PHE A 231 -1.36 14.96 -13.53
N LYS A 232 -1.27 15.54 -12.32
CA LYS A 232 -2.05 16.72 -11.92
C LYS A 232 -1.31 18.05 -12.03
N CYS A 233 0.02 18.07 -11.97
CA CYS A 233 0.78 19.33 -11.94
C CYS A 233 0.71 20.13 -13.25
N HIS A 234 0.49 19.49 -14.40
CA HIS A 234 0.42 20.15 -15.70
C HIS A 234 -0.76 19.62 -16.52
N PRO A 235 -1.71 20.47 -16.95
CA PRO A 235 -2.80 20.05 -17.82
C PRO A 235 -2.27 19.51 -19.16
N GLY A 236 -2.78 18.36 -19.59
CA GLY A 236 -2.51 17.80 -20.92
C GLY A 236 -1.18 17.04 -21.09
N LYS A 237 -0.23 17.12 -20.16
CA LYS A 237 1.01 16.31 -20.20
C LYS A 237 1.51 15.97 -18.78
N PRO A 238 1.87 14.71 -18.50
CA PRO A 238 2.51 14.37 -17.22
C PRO A 238 3.82 15.13 -17.03
N ARG A 239 3.98 15.77 -15.87
CA ARG A 239 5.23 16.44 -15.46
C ARG A 239 6.17 15.40 -14.84
N LYS A 240 7.36 15.20 -15.40
CA LYS A 240 8.42 14.41 -14.76
C LYS A 240 8.86 15.10 -13.46
N LEU A 241 9.12 14.30 -12.42
CA LEU A 241 9.65 14.78 -11.15
C LEU A 241 11.16 14.52 -11.09
N ASP A 242 11.93 15.43 -10.49
CA ASP A 242 13.39 15.32 -10.37
C ASP A 242 13.95 15.96 -9.09
N ALA A 243 15.21 15.66 -8.78
CA ALA A 243 15.90 16.18 -7.60
C ALA A 243 15.99 17.72 -7.55
N ALA A 244 16.16 18.36 -8.70
CA ALA A 244 16.50 19.78 -8.81
C ALA A 244 15.30 20.68 -8.55
N ARG A 245 14.10 20.23 -8.95
CA ARG A 245 12.83 20.92 -8.68
C ARG A 245 12.10 20.36 -7.46
N ASP A 246 11.97 19.04 -7.39
CA ASP A 246 11.05 18.38 -6.45
C ASP A 246 11.72 17.83 -5.18
N GLY A 247 13.04 17.91 -5.10
CA GLY A 247 13.82 17.61 -3.91
C GLY A 247 14.33 16.18 -3.82
N GLN A 248 15.31 15.99 -2.93
CA GLN A 248 16.14 14.78 -2.86
C GLN A 248 15.33 13.49 -2.62
N THR A 249 14.26 13.53 -1.83
CA THR A 249 13.43 12.35 -1.51
C THR A 249 12.85 11.65 -2.74
N ILE A 250 12.57 12.39 -3.82
CA ILE A 250 12.09 11.81 -5.09
C ILE A 250 13.23 11.08 -5.81
N GLN A 251 14.42 11.68 -5.83
CA GLN A 251 15.62 11.06 -6.39
C GLN A 251 16.00 9.80 -5.60
N ASP A 252 16.01 9.85 -4.27
CA ASP A 252 16.23 8.69 -3.40
C ASP A 252 15.21 7.56 -3.65
N THR A 253 13.98 7.91 -4.02
CA THR A 253 12.94 6.94 -4.36
C THR A 253 13.17 6.33 -5.73
N ILE A 254 13.53 7.15 -6.73
CA ILE A 254 13.88 6.71 -8.09
C ILE A 254 15.10 5.79 -8.08
N ASP A 255 16.17 6.20 -7.40
CA ASP A 255 17.44 5.46 -7.36
C ASP A 255 17.28 4.12 -6.65
N TYR A 256 16.56 4.08 -5.53
CA TYR A 256 16.21 2.83 -4.84
C TYR A 256 15.37 1.87 -5.70
N ILE A 257 14.39 2.40 -6.46
CA ILE A 257 13.56 1.58 -7.37
C ILE A 257 14.41 1.04 -8.54
N ARG A 258 15.36 1.83 -9.04
CA ARG A 258 16.26 1.47 -10.14
C ARG A 258 17.40 0.54 -9.73
N GLU A 259 17.80 0.56 -8.46
CA GLU A 259 18.85 -0.29 -7.89
C GLU A 259 18.71 -1.76 -8.32
N SER A 260 19.83 -2.41 -8.65
CA SER A 260 19.88 -3.83 -9.01
C SER A 260 19.53 -4.71 -7.82
N GLU A 261 18.83 -5.83 -8.06
CA GLU A 261 18.50 -6.77 -6.97
C GLU A 261 19.76 -7.49 -6.47
N SER A 262 19.97 -7.42 -5.15
CA SER A 262 20.98 -8.14 -4.40
C SER A 262 20.39 -9.34 -3.65
N MET A 263 21.24 -10.18 -3.05
CA MET A 263 20.79 -11.24 -2.13
C MET A 263 20.05 -10.67 -0.90
N GLU A 264 20.38 -9.45 -0.46
CA GLU A 264 19.66 -8.78 0.62
C GLU A 264 18.27 -8.31 0.17
N ASP A 265 18.10 -7.91 -1.09
CA ASP A 265 16.79 -7.56 -1.65
C ASP A 265 15.84 -8.77 -1.70
N LEU A 266 16.35 -9.99 -1.92
CA LEU A 266 15.52 -11.21 -1.82
C LEU A 266 14.99 -11.44 -0.40
N GLU A 267 15.77 -11.11 0.63
CA GLU A 267 15.32 -11.21 2.03
C GLU A 267 14.40 -10.04 2.44
N LYS A 268 14.63 -8.84 1.91
CA LYS A 268 13.66 -7.73 2.02
C LYS A 268 12.33 -8.09 1.33
N ARG A 269 12.38 -8.66 0.12
CA ARG A 269 11.21 -9.17 -0.62
C ARG A 269 10.47 -10.25 0.17
N ARG A 270 11.18 -11.23 0.75
CA ARG A 270 10.60 -12.24 1.66
C ARG A 270 9.79 -11.61 2.78
N LYS A 271 10.37 -10.64 3.50
CA LYS A 271 9.73 -9.91 4.61
C LYS A 271 8.54 -9.06 4.15
N THR A 272 8.66 -8.37 3.02
CA THR A 272 7.59 -7.56 2.43
C THR A 272 6.41 -8.43 1.97
N GLU A 273 6.65 -9.55 1.31
CA GLU A 273 5.57 -10.47 0.89
C GLU A 273 4.91 -11.18 2.09
N GLN A 274 5.68 -11.48 3.14
CA GLN A 274 5.12 -11.94 4.41
C GLN A 274 4.24 -10.85 5.08
N ALA A 275 4.66 -9.59 5.05
CA ALA A 275 3.87 -8.48 5.60
C ALA A 275 2.61 -8.19 4.77
N LEU A 276 2.66 -8.28 3.43
CA LEU A 276 1.48 -8.23 2.55
C LEU A 276 0.48 -9.33 2.91
N TYR A 277 0.94 -10.58 3.08
CA TYR A 277 0.07 -11.68 3.50
C TYR A 277 -0.53 -11.47 4.91
N VAL A 278 0.21 -10.86 5.84
CA VAL A 278 -0.32 -10.55 7.19
C VAL A 278 -1.31 -9.39 7.14
N GLN A 279 -1.12 -8.41 6.25
CA GLN A 279 -2.09 -7.34 6.02
C GLN A 279 -3.40 -7.90 5.44
N GLU A 280 -3.31 -8.77 4.43
CA GLU A 280 -4.44 -9.55 3.89
C GLU A 280 -5.16 -10.36 4.99
N LEU A 281 -4.43 -10.99 5.92
CA LEU A 281 -5.08 -11.74 7.01
C LEU A 281 -5.80 -10.86 8.04
N ARG A 282 -5.53 -9.55 8.10
CA ARG A 282 -6.02 -8.63 9.15
C ARG A 282 -7.00 -7.58 8.64
N ARG A 283 -6.79 -7.06 7.43
CA ARG A 283 -7.74 -6.22 6.71
C ARG A 283 -8.56 -7.16 5.82
N GLU A 284 -9.86 -7.00 5.80
CA GLU A 284 -10.56 -6.97 4.52
C GLU A 284 -11.92 -6.31 4.66
N ASP A 285 -12.11 -5.28 3.83
CA ASP A 285 -13.43 -4.88 3.39
C ASP A 285 -14.06 -6.07 2.65
N MET A 286 -15.14 -6.59 3.24
CA MET A 286 -15.88 -7.76 2.78
C MET A 286 -16.53 -7.57 1.39
N SER A 287 -16.60 -6.33 0.91
CA SER A 287 -17.06 -5.99 -0.44
C SER A 287 -16.02 -6.30 -1.53
N LEU A 288 -14.75 -6.47 -1.18
CA LEU A 288 -13.70 -6.75 -2.14
C LEU A 288 -13.94 -8.08 -2.87
N LYS A 289 -13.63 -8.07 -4.16
CA LYS A 289 -13.66 -9.25 -5.01
C LYS A 289 -12.52 -10.20 -4.64
N HIS A 290 -12.78 -11.50 -4.69
CA HIS A 290 -11.80 -12.53 -4.37
C HIS A 290 -11.41 -13.35 -5.62
N TYR A 291 -10.17 -13.81 -5.62
CA TYR A 291 -9.54 -14.63 -6.65
C TYR A 291 -9.13 -15.98 -6.07
N LEU A 292 -9.09 -16.99 -6.93
CA LEU A 292 -8.67 -18.35 -6.58
C LEU A 292 -7.21 -18.55 -7.00
N VAL A 293 -6.40 -19.19 -6.15
CA VAL A 293 -4.98 -19.48 -6.38
C VAL A 293 -4.75 -20.99 -6.27
N GLU A 294 -4.06 -21.62 -7.21
CA GLU A 294 -3.70 -23.04 -7.07
C GLU A 294 -2.84 -23.27 -5.82
N LYS A 295 -3.29 -24.16 -4.94
CA LYS A 295 -2.68 -24.39 -3.62
C LYS A 295 -1.21 -24.80 -3.68
N GLN A 296 -0.81 -25.52 -4.72
CA GLN A 296 0.59 -25.95 -4.86
C GLN A 296 1.51 -24.76 -5.13
N TRP A 297 1.04 -23.77 -5.89
CA TRP A 297 1.73 -22.50 -6.04
C TRP A 297 1.69 -21.70 -4.72
N GLY A 298 0.52 -21.60 -4.08
CA GLY A 298 0.35 -20.95 -2.77
C GLY A 298 1.29 -21.49 -1.68
N ARG A 299 1.54 -22.80 -1.66
CA ARG A 299 2.55 -23.45 -0.79
C ARG A 299 3.99 -23.06 -1.13
N THR A 300 4.32 -22.94 -2.41
CA THR A 300 5.65 -22.50 -2.86
C THR A 300 5.90 -21.06 -2.44
N TRP A 301 4.91 -20.19 -2.67
CA TRP A 301 4.92 -18.81 -2.19
C TRP A 301 4.99 -18.72 -0.65
N MET A 302 4.24 -19.55 0.07
CA MET A 302 4.31 -19.64 1.54
C MET A 302 5.71 -20.04 2.03
N SER A 303 6.35 -21.02 1.38
CA SER A 303 7.74 -21.39 1.69
C SER A 303 8.70 -20.25 1.37
N PHE A 304 8.50 -19.54 0.26
CA PHE A 304 9.31 -18.36 -0.06
C PHE A 304 9.15 -17.26 0.99
N ARG A 305 7.95 -16.89 1.43
CA ARG A 305 7.80 -15.81 2.43
C ARG A 305 8.17 -16.19 3.88
N THR A 306 8.34 -17.48 4.19
CA THR A 306 8.60 -17.94 5.59
C THR A 306 9.93 -18.64 5.86
N ARG A 307 10.61 -19.20 4.84
CA ARG A 307 11.83 -20.02 5.04
C ARG A 307 13.02 -19.44 4.29
N GLU A 308 14.00 -18.92 5.03
CA GLU A 308 15.28 -18.46 4.50
C GLU A 308 15.92 -19.47 3.51
N GLY A 309 16.49 -18.95 2.42
CA GLY A 309 17.07 -19.76 1.35
C GLY A 309 16.06 -20.49 0.45
N ALA A 310 14.76 -20.45 0.73
CA ALA A 310 13.75 -20.94 -0.23
C ALA A 310 13.77 -20.09 -1.52
N PRO A 311 13.70 -20.74 -2.70
CA PRO A 311 13.80 -20.05 -4.00
C PRO A 311 12.55 -19.19 -4.27
N LEU A 312 12.71 -18.22 -5.17
CA LEU A 312 11.62 -17.40 -5.66
C LEU A 312 10.58 -18.27 -6.41
N PRO A 313 9.27 -18.10 -6.18
CA PRO A 313 8.23 -18.75 -6.97
C PRO A 313 8.30 -18.42 -8.45
N THR A 314 7.92 -19.38 -9.29
CA THR A 314 7.67 -19.17 -10.72
C THR A 314 6.31 -18.49 -10.96
N LYS A 315 5.90 -18.32 -12.22
CA LYS A 315 4.55 -17.86 -12.58
C LYS A 315 3.44 -18.63 -11.86
N ILE A 316 2.35 -17.94 -11.55
CA ILE A 316 1.16 -18.50 -10.89
C ILE A 316 0.50 -19.48 -11.86
N THR A 317 0.66 -20.77 -11.59
CA THR A 317 -0.04 -21.82 -12.34
C THR A 317 -1.46 -21.97 -11.82
N GLN A 318 -2.43 -22.06 -12.73
CA GLN A 318 -3.85 -22.25 -12.41
C GLN A 318 -4.42 -23.54 -13.04
N SER A 319 -3.53 -24.42 -13.48
CA SER A 319 -3.84 -25.60 -14.29
C SER A 319 -4.76 -26.60 -13.58
N ARG A 320 -4.64 -26.74 -12.26
CA ARG A 320 -5.43 -27.70 -11.46
C ARG A 320 -6.75 -27.13 -10.96
N LEU A 321 -7.01 -25.84 -11.20
CA LEU A 321 -8.33 -25.24 -11.01
C LEU A 321 -9.18 -25.31 -12.29
N ALA A 322 -8.55 -25.54 -13.44
CA ALA A 322 -9.20 -25.59 -14.75
C ALA A 322 -9.65 -27.00 -15.14
N ARG A 323 -10.78 -27.08 -15.83
CA ARG A 323 -11.13 -28.21 -16.71
C ARG A 323 -10.29 -28.12 -18.00
N SER A 324 -10.31 -29.21 -18.79
CA SER A 324 -9.65 -29.28 -20.11
C SER A 324 -10.15 -28.24 -21.14
N ASN A 325 -11.34 -27.66 -20.95
CA ASN A 325 -11.89 -26.60 -21.78
C ASN A 325 -11.55 -25.17 -21.28
N GLY A 326 -10.74 -25.04 -20.21
CA GLY A 326 -10.36 -23.75 -19.63
C GLY A 326 -11.44 -23.04 -18.79
N THR A 327 -12.57 -23.69 -18.50
CA THR A 327 -13.47 -23.22 -17.42
C THR A 327 -12.96 -23.69 -16.07
N LEU A 328 -13.37 -23.02 -14.99
CA LEU A 328 -13.18 -23.54 -13.64
C LEU A 328 -13.79 -24.95 -13.51
N ASP A 329 -13.18 -25.82 -12.72
CA ASP A 329 -13.79 -27.10 -12.32
C ASP A 329 -14.67 -26.90 -11.07
N PRO A 330 -16.00 -27.12 -11.11
CA PRO A 330 -16.85 -27.01 -9.93
C PRO A 330 -16.50 -28.03 -8.83
N ASN A 331 -15.73 -29.07 -9.16
CA ASN A 331 -15.34 -30.10 -8.21
C ASN A 331 -14.14 -29.71 -7.33
N ILE A 332 -13.48 -28.57 -7.58
CA ILE A 332 -12.43 -28.09 -6.67
C ILE A 332 -12.94 -27.86 -5.25
N ARG A 333 -12.04 -28.05 -4.29
CA ARG A 333 -12.25 -27.75 -2.88
C ARG A 333 -11.45 -26.51 -2.51
N LEU A 334 -12.05 -25.58 -1.78
CA LEU A 334 -11.44 -24.35 -1.28
C LEU A 334 -11.50 -24.34 0.26
N PRO A 335 -10.68 -23.52 0.95
CA PRO A 335 -10.84 -23.29 2.38
C PRO A 335 -12.20 -22.62 2.66
N MET A 336 -12.84 -23.00 3.76
CA MET A 336 -14.07 -22.36 4.28
C MET A 336 -13.76 -21.36 5.42
N ASP A 337 -12.50 -21.26 5.82
CA ASP A 337 -12.03 -20.58 7.02
C ASP A 337 -10.66 -19.97 6.69
N LYS A 338 -10.53 -18.66 6.92
CA LYS A 338 -9.35 -17.85 6.58
C LYS A 338 -8.14 -18.14 7.49
N TYR A 339 -8.36 -18.65 8.70
CA TYR A 339 -7.32 -18.89 9.69
C TYR A 339 -7.01 -20.38 9.91
N ARG A 340 -7.94 -21.28 9.57
CA ARG A 340 -7.73 -22.73 9.74
C ARG A 340 -7.12 -23.39 8.50
N PRO A 341 -5.94 -24.03 8.62
CA PRO A 341 -5.38 -24.82 7.53
C PRO A 341 -6.30 -25.97 7.14
N CYS A 342 -6.76 -25.99 5.89
CA CYS A 342 -7.51 -27.12 5.35
C CYS A 342 -6.61 -27.96 4.43
N PRO A 343 -6.20 -29.19 4.80
CA PRO A 343 -5.22 -29.96 4.02
C PRO A 343 -5.77 -30.44 2.66
N GLU A 344 -7.08 -30.64 2.52
CA GLU A 344 -7.74 -31.25 1.35
C GLU A 344 -8.24 -30.27 0.27
N THR A 345 -7.83 -29.00 0.30
CA THR A 345 -8.16 -28.01 -0.75
C THR A 345 -7.30 -28.18 -2.00
N HIS A 346 -7.83 -27.75 -3.16
CA HIS A 346 -7.16 -27.70 -4.46
C HIS A 346 -6.62 -26.30 -4.76
N GLY A 347 -7.34 -25.28 -4.30
CA GLY A 347 -6.93 -23.89 -4.31
C GLY A 347 -7.10 -23.23 -2.95
N ASP A 348 -6.51 -22.06 -2.82
CA ASP A 348 -6.71 -21.11 -1.74
C ASP A 348 -7.43 -19.87 -2.30
N ILE A 349 -7.97 -19.04 -1.41
CA ILE A 349 -8.70 -17.80 -1.76
C ILE A 349 -7.85 -16.61 -1.31
N VAL A 350 -7.76 -15.58 -2.15
CA VAL A 350 -7.10 -14.29 -1.87
C VAL A 350 -7.97 -13.12 -2.32
N SER A 351 -7.80 -11.95 -1.71
CA SER A 351 -8.42 -10.70 -2.14
C SER A 351 -7.90 -10.24 -3.50
N GLU A 352 -8.66 -9.36 -4.15
CA GLU A 352 -8.23 -8.68 -5.36
C GLU A 352 -6.95 -7.86 -5.16
N LYS A 353 -6.71 -7.29 -3.97
CA LYS A 353 -5.51 -6.47 -3.72
C LYS A 353 -4.25 -7.31 -3.71
N LEU A 354 -4.25 -8.43 -2.99
CA LEU A 354 -3.13 -9.38 -3.02
C LEU A 354 -3.01 -10.04 -4.39
N TRP A 355 -4.12 -10.43 -5.04
CA TRP A 355 -4.09 -10.99 -6.39
C TRP A 355 -3.43 -10.03 -7.39
N ARG A 356 -3.80 -8.75 -7.41
CA ARG A 356 -3.18 -7.72 -8.28
C ARG A 356 -1.68 -7.60 -8.04
N TYR A 357 -1.22 -7.71 -6.79
CA TYR A 357 0.22 -7.73 -6.48
C TYR A 357 0.87 -9.00 -7.03
N LEU A 358 0.37 -10.19 -6.69
CA LEU A 358 1.00 -11.46 -7.07
C LEU A 358 1.01 -11.66 -8.59
N ALA A 359 -0.09 -11.35 -9.28
CA ALA A 359 -0.19 -11.46 -10.74
C ALA A 359 0.80 -10.55 -11.47
N LYS A 360 1.08 -9.35 -10.93
CA LYS A 360 2.10 -8.44 -11.47
C LYS A 360 3.53 -8.85 -11.10
N ALA A 361 3.77 -9.32 -9.87
CA ALA A 361 5.09 -9.65 -9.35
C ALA A 361 5.63 -11.03 -9.79
N TYR A 362 4.75 -11.92 -10.27
CA TYR A 362 5.09 -13.29 -10.69
C TYR A 362 4.55 -13.68 -12.08
N GLY A 363 3.53 -12.99 -12.59
CA GLY A 363 2.83 -13.41 -13.82
C GLY A 363 1.89 -14.58 -13.59
N VAL A 364 0.99 -14.81 -14.55
CA VAL A 364 -0.03 -15.87 -14.49
C VAL A 364 0.12 -16.81 -15.69
N GLN A 365 0.19 -18.11 -15.41
CA GLN A 365 0.16 -19.17 -16.41
C GLN A 365 -1.22 -19.86 -16.40
N GLY A 366 -2.04 -19.49 -17.39
CA GLY A 366 -3.43 -19.92 -17.52
C GLY A 366 -4.40 -18.75 -17.33
N ARG A 367 -5.63 -19.07 -16.91
CA ARG A 367 -6.69 -18.09 -16.63
C ARG A 367 -6.72 -17.75 -15.13
N ALA A 368 -6.88 -16.46 -14.83
CA ALA A 368 -7.26 -16.00 -13.49
C ALA A 368 -8.75 -16.34 -13.24
N TYR A 369 -9.07 -16.92 -12.08
CA TYR A 369 -10.44 -17.22 -11.70
C TYR A 369 -10.86 -16.40 -10.48
N ASN A 370 -12.07 -15.85 -10.51
CA ASN A 370 -12.62 -14.97 -9.49
C ASN A 370 -14.14 -15.16 -9.30
N GLU A 371 -14.76 -14.33 -8.48
CA GLU A 371 -16.20 -14.42 -8.16
C GLU A 371 -17.16 -14.32 -9.37
N ASP A 372 -16.75 -13.69 -10.48
CA ASP A 372 -17.59 -13.61 -11.69
C ASP A 372 -17.57 -14.94 -12.49
N ASP A 373 -16.53 -15.75 -12.31
CA ASP A 373 -16.41 -17.05 -12.99
C ASP A 373 -17.32 -18.13 -12.37
N ILE A 374 -17.83 -17.89 -11.16
CA ILE A 374 -18.60 -18.85 -10.36
C ILE A 374 -20.11 -18.58 -10.34
N ILE A 375 -20.66 -17.95 -11.39
CA ILE A 375 -22.10 -17.60 -11.47
C ILE A 375 -23.00 -18.82 -11.78
N ALA A 376 -22.56 -19.76 -12.62
CA ALA A 376 -23.40 -20.87 -13.08
C ALA A 376 -23.87 -21.81 -11.93
N PRO A 377 -25.01 -22.54 -12.07
CA PRO A 377 -25.56 -23.37 -11.00
C PRO A 377 -24.59 -24.43 -10.45
N GLU A 378 -23.74 -25.00 -11.31
CA GLU A 378 -22.73 -26.00 -10.95
C GLU A 378 -21.69 -25.49 -9.92
N TYR A 379 -21.45 -24.19 -9.86
CA TYR A 379 -20.51 -23.57 -8.91
C TYR A 379 -21.12 -23.22 -7.55
N ALA A 380 -22.36 -23.64 -7.25
CA ALA A 380 -23.04 -23.29 -6.00
C ALA A 380 -22.22 -23.62 -4.74
N ARG A 381 -21.52 -24.77 -4.72
CA ARG A 381 -20.64 -25.15 -3.61
C ARG A 381 -19.44 -24.22 -3.46
N ILE A 382 -18.89 -23.72 -4.56
CA ILE A 382 -17.74 -22.81 -4.57
C ILE A 382 -18.16 -21.43 -4.05
N ARG A 383 -19.33 -20.93 -4.45
CA ARG A 383 -19.90 -19.70 -3.89
C ARG A 383 -20.03 -19.78 -2.37
N VAL A 384 -20.59 -20.87 -1.84
CA VAL A 384 -20.67 -21.12 -0.38
C VAL A 384 -19.29 -21.09 0.28
N TYR A 385 -18.26 -21.72 -0.31
CA TYR A 385 -16.90 -21.65 0.24
C TYR A 385 -16.33 -20.23 0.26
N VAL A 386 -16.57 -19.40 -0.76
CA VAL A 386 -16.13 -17.99 -0.79
C VAL A 386 -16.91 -17.16 0.24
N ASP A 387 -18.23 -17.35 0.33
CA ASP A 387 -19.09 -16.67 1.31
C ASP A 387 -18.71 -17.00 2.76
N ASP A 388 -18.43 -18.27 3.05
CA ASP A 388 -18.01 -18.73 4.37
C ASP A 388 -16.58 -18.28 4.69
N TYR A 389 -15.66 -18.34 3.72
CA TYR A 389 -14.30 -17.81 3.85
C TYR A 389 -14.33 -16.32 4.22
N LYS A 390 -15.11 -15.51 3.50
CA LYS A 390 -15.34 -14.09 3.82
C LYS A 390 -15.83 -13.95 5.26
N LYS A 391 -16.95 -14.60 5.60
CA LYS A 391 -17.59 -14.49 6.93
C LYS A 391 -16.70 -15.00 8.08
N SER A 392 -15.74 -15.88 7.80
CA SER A 392 -14.88 -16.48 8.83
C SER A 392 -14.07 -15.44 9.61
N ILE A 393 -13.84 -14.23 9.08
CA ILE A 393 -13.19 -13.14 9.83
C ILE A 393 -13.98 -12.75 11.09
N HIS A 394 -15.32 -12.82 11.05
CA HIS A 394 -16.17 -12.52 12.20
C HIS A 394 -16.18 -13.63 13.26
N LEU A 395 -15.60 -14.80 12.97
CA LEU A 395 -15.48 -15.94 13.90
C LEU A 395 -14.19 -15.88 14.72
N TYR A 396 -13.25 -15.01 14.35
CA TYR A 396 -11.94 -14.84 14.98
C TYR A 396 -11.69 -13.33 15.23
N PRO A 397 -12.36 -12.72 16.23
CA PRO A 397 -12.26 -11.30 16.53
C PRO A 397 -11.05 -10.95 17.41
#